data_AF-A0A2N0MF57-F1
#
_entry.id   AF-A0A2N0MF57-F1
#
_cell.length_a   1.000
_cell.length_b   1.000
_cell.length_c   1.000
_cell.angle_alpha   90.00
_cell.angle_beta   90.00
_cell.angle_gamma   90.00
#
_symmetry.space_group_name_H-M   'P 1'
#
loop_
_entity.id
_entity.type
_entity.pdbx_description
1 polymer ?
#
loop_
_entity_poly.entity_id
_entity_poly.type
_entity_poly.pdbx_seq_one_letter_code
_entity_poly.pdbx_strand_id
1 'polypeptide(L)'
;MDRNWVEENINKSLRRMDVESLDLLQFHWWDYGDERYLKAMEHLGALRDEGKIRHLGLTNFDTQHLQKIVDEGHQVVSNQVQYSLIDRRPEIKMAQYCQNQGIHILAYGTLAGGLLSDRYLDQPEPGRAALTTASLSKYKQMVDAWGGWDLLQELLLGLKGIADRHQVSIADVAMRYIMDRPSVAGVIVGVRLGVAEHLEDNAQVFGFELDPEDLDEIESVLSRSRDLYQAIGDCGDEYRR
;
A
#
# COMPACT_ATOMS: atom_id res chain seq x y z
N MET A 1 23.72 13.13 -1.23
CA MET A 1 23.06 13.29 -2.55
C MET A 1 23.39 14.69 -3.05
N ASP A 2 23.64 14.90 -4.33
CA ASP A 2 23.87 16.25 -4.88
C ASP A 2 22.55 16.94 -5.25
N ARG A 3 22.47 18.27 -5.06
CA ARG A 3 21.25 19.05 -5.35
C ARG A 3 20.90 18.99 -6.83
N ASN A 4 21.88 19.18 -7.73
CA ASN A 4 21.61 19.23 -9.16
C ASN A 4 21.03 17.89 -9.64
N TRP A 5 21.55 16.79 -9.10
CA TRP A 5 21.00 15.46 -9.38
C TRP A 5 19.52 15.32 -9.00
N VAL A 6 19.14 15.77 -7.80
CA VAL A 6 17.74 15.73 -7.35
C VAL A 6 16.87 16.59 -8.27
N GLU A 7 17.28 17.84 -8.49
CA GLU A 7 16.53 18.80 -9.29
C GLU A 7 16.37 18.38 -10.75
N GLU A 8 17.40 17.79 -11.37
CA GLU A 8 17.31 17.25 -12.72
C GLU A 8 16.24 16.15 -12.84
N ASN A 9 16.10 15.29 -11.83
CA ASN A 9 15.08 14.23 -11.83
C ASN A 9 13.67 14.79 -11.60
N ILE A 10 13.51 15.83 -10.77
CA ILE A 10 12.24 16.55 -10.65
C ILE A 10 11.87 17.24 -11.97
N ASN A 11 12.81 17.95 -12.59
CA ASN A 11 12.59 18.62 -13.87
C ASN A 11 12.25 17.62 -15.00
N LYS A 12 12.81 16.40 -14.98
CA LYS A 12 12.40 15.32 -15.91
C LYS A 12 10.95 14.91 -15.71
N SER A 13 10.49 14.81 -14.46
CA SER A 13 9.11 14.45 -14.13
C SER A 13 8.12 15.54 -14.55
N LEU A 14 8.41 16.80 -14.20
CA LEU A 14 7.64 17.98 -14.62
C LEU A 14 7.46 18.03 -16.14
N ARG A 15 8.55 17.87 -16.91
CA ARG A 15 8.50 17.85 -18.38
C ARG A 15 7.70 16.68 -18.96
N ARG A 16 7.76 15.50 -18.34
CA ARG A 16 7.02 14.32 -18.84
C ARG A 16 5.52 14.41 -18.59
N MET A 17 5.14 15.04 -17.48
CA MET A 17 3.75 15.25 -17.09
C MET A 17 3.17 16.54 -17.69
N ASP A 18 4.01 17.40 -18.29
CA ASP A 18 3.64 18.71 -18.82
C ASP A 18 2.97 19.62 -17.76
N VAL A 19 3.60 19.67 -16.58
CA VAL A 19 3.14 20.49 -15.44
C VAL A 19 4.28 21.34 -14.88
N GLU A 20 3.92 22.49 -14.30
CA GLU A 20 4.88 23.38 -13.66
C GLU A 20 5.21 22.97 -12.21
N SER A 21 4.34 22.18 -11.58
CA SER A 21 4.48 21.72 -10.20
C SER A 21 3.90 20.31 -10.03
N LEU A 22 4.53 19.50 -9.18
CA LEU A 22 4.00 18.19 -8.77
C LEU A 22 3.13 18.36 -7.52
N ASP A 23 1.86 17.91 -7.57
CA ASP A 23 0.98 17.96 -6.40
C ASP A 23 1.52 17.14 -5.23
N LEU A 24 2.01 15.93 -5.50
CA LEU A 24 2.65 15.06 -4.52
C LEU A 24 3.87 14.38 -5.15
N LEU A 25 5.05 14.64 -4.61
CA LEU A 25 6.24 13.84 -4.90
C LEU A 25 6.38 12.75 -3.84
N GLN A 26 6.39 11.48 -4.27
CA GLN A 26 6.60 10.33 -3.40
C GLN A 26 8.07 9.87 -3.49
N PHE A 27 8.85 10.13 -2.44
CA PHE A 27 10.27 9.82 -2.39
C PHE A 27 10.51 8.36 -2.00
N HIS A 28 11.13 7.61 -2.91
CA HIS A 28 11.47 6.21 -2.71
C HIS A 28 12.97 6.04 -2.39
N TRP A 29 13.27 5.25 -1.37
CA TRP A 29 14.63 4.88 -0.98
C TRP A 29 14.66 3.45 -0.44
N TRP A 30 15.70 2.69 -0.78
CA TRP A 30 15.78 1.26 -0.44
C TRP A 30 16.98 0.90 0.45
N ASP A 31 18.03 1.71 0.50
CA ASP A 31 19.25 1.40 1.27
C ASP A 31 19.43 2.34 2.47
N TYR A 32 18.99 1.92 3.64
CA TYR A 32 19.13 2.73 4.86
C TYR A 32 20.53 2.76 5.46
N GLY A 33 21.46 1.92 4.99
CA GLY A 33 22.87 2.09 5.33
C GLY A 33 23.46 3.38 4.76
N ASP A 34 22.80 3.95 3.75
CA ASP A 34 23.19 5.18 3.10
C ASP A 34 22.30 6.37 3.51
N GLU A 35 22.81 7.19 4.44
CA GLU A 35 22.12 8.38 4.95
C GLU A 35 21.92 9.51 3.93
N ARG A 36 22.36 9.34 2.67
CA ARG A 36 22.13 10.32 1.60
C ARG A 36 20.65 10.61 1.34
N TYR A 37 19.72 9.77 1.81
CA TYR A 37 18.28 10.03 1.74
C TYR A 37 17.85 11.28 2.53
N LEU A 38 18.49 11.57 3.67
CA LEU A 38 18.22 12.77 4.47
C LEU A 38 18.66 14.03 3.72
N LYS A 39 19.84 13.97 3.11
CA LYS A 39 20.31 15.06 2.24
C LYS A 39 19.42 15.24 1.01
N ALA A 40 18.86 14.17 0.47
CA ALA A 40 17.86 14.26 -0.59
C ALA A 40 16.58 14.94 -0.09
N MET A 41 16.08 14.60 1.10
CA MET A 41 14.92 15.24 1.72
C MET A 41 15.11 16.75 1.92
N GLU A 42 16.31 17.19 2.31
CA GLU A 42 16.65 18.63 2.38
C GLU A 42 16.50 19.32 1.03
N HIS A 43 17.04 18.73 -0.04
CA HIS A 43 16.90 19.28 -1.39
C HIS A 43 15.46 19.25 -1.91
N LEU A 44 14.72 18.20 -1.61
CA LEU A 44 13.29 18.10 -1.95
C LEU A 44 12.46 19.15 -1.21
N GLY A 45 12.78 19.42 0.05
CA GLY A 45 12.18 20.51 0.83
C GLY A 45 12.42 21.88 0.19
N ALA A 46 13.66 22.17 -0.24
CA ALA A 46 13.96 23.41 -0.96
C ALA A 46 13.19 23.52 -2.28
N LEU A 47 13.08 22.43 -3.06
CA LEU A 47 12.31 22.43 -4.31
C LEU A 47 10.80 22.59 -4.09
N ARG A 48 10.29 22.15 -2.93
CA ARG A 48 8.92 22.45 -2.48
C ARG A 48 8.76 23.94 -2.18
N ASP A 49 9.69 24.52 -1.44
CA ASP A 49 9.65 25.96 -1.11
C ASP A 49 9.80 26.85 -2.36
N GLU A 50 10.47 26.34 -3.40
CA GLU A 50 10.55 26.94 -4.75
C GLU A 50 9.28 26.74 -5.60
N GLY A 51 8.29 25.98 -5.11
CA GLY A 51 7.00 25.77 -5.78
C GLY A 51 6.96 24.65 -6.82
N LYS A 52 8.08 23.93 -7.06
CA LYS A 52 8.14 22.79 -8.00
C LYS A 52 7.43 21.55 -7.47
N ILE A 53 7.24 21.47 -6.15
CA ILE A 53 6.55 20.39 -5.46
C ILE A 53 5.59 21.02 -4.45
N ARG A 54 4.32 20.59 -4.41
CA ARG A 54 3.36 21.07 -3.41
C ARG A 54 3.46 20.29 -2.11
N HIS A 55 3.50 18.96 -2.22
CA HIS A 55 3.60 18.07 -1.07
C HIS A 55 4.68 17.00 -1.24
N LEU A 56 5.32 16.64 -0.13
CA LEU A 56 6.27 15.53 -0.06
C LEU A 56 5.62 14.34 0.63
N GLY A 57 5.68 13.19 -0.02
CA GLY A 57 5.37 11.90 0.57
C GLY A 57 6.58 10.97 0.47
N LEU A 58 6.53 9.87 1.19
CA LEU A 58 7.50 8.80 1.15
C LEU A 58 6.91 7.56 0.46
N THR A 59 7.76 6.65 0.02
CA THR A 59 7.36 5.34 -0.48
C THR A 59 8.20 4.24 0.15
N ASN A 60 7.54 3.26 0.75
CA ASN A 60 8.13 2.11 1.43
C ASN A 60 9.05 2.47 2.59
N PHE A 61 8.94 3.67 3.18
CA PHE A 61 9.70 3.96 4.39
C PHE A 61 9.17 3.15 5.57
N ASP A 62 10.07 2.60 6.41
CA ASP A 62 9.65 1.91 7.64
C ASP A 62 9.32 2.95 8.72
N THR A 63 8.77 2.53 9.85
CA THR A 63 8.33 3.48 10.89
C THR A 63 9.52 4.23 11.50
N GLN A 64 10.66 3.57 11.68
CA GLN A 64 11.85 4.18 12.29
C GLN A 64 12.44 5.28 11.41
N HIS A 65 12.54 5.06 10.11
CA HIS A 65 13.14 5.99 9.16
C HIS A 65 12.16 7.12 8.81
N LEU A 66 10.86 6.83 8.74
CA LEU A 66 9.85 7.89 8.71
C LEU A 66 9.97 8.80 9.94
N GLN A 67 10.12 8.21 11.13
CA GLN A 67 10.31 8.98 12.36
C GLN A 67 11.57 9.84 12.32
N LYS A 68 12.71 9.28 11.90
CA LYS A 68 13.95 10.04 11.76
C LYS A 68 13.82 11.24 10.81
N ILE A 69 13.13 11.08 9.68
CA ILE A 69 12.87 12.18 8.72
C ILE A 69 12.07 13.31 9.38
N VAL A 70 11.02 12.97 10.13
CA VAL A 70 10.17 13.94 10.82
C VAL A 70 10.94 14.64 11.95
N ASP A 71 11.71 13.89 12.75
CA ASP A 71 12.51 14.41 13.86
C ASP A 71 13.61 15.39 13.38
N GLU A 72 14.12 15.21 12.15
CA GLU A 72 15.03 16.15 11.48
C GLU A 72 14.33 17.39 10.89
N GLY A 73 13.01 17.50 11.05
CA GLY A 73 12.22 18.67 10.67
C GLY A 73 11.70 18.65 9.23
N HIS A 74 11.84 17.53 8.51
CA HIS A 74 11.27 17.40 7.17
C HIS A 74 9.76 17.16 7.24
N GLN A 75 8.99 18.00 6.56
CA GLN A 75 7.54 17.85 6.48
C GLN A 75 7.17 16.86 5.38
N VAL A 76 6.51 15.78 5.77
CA VAL A 76 5.95 14.77 4.88
C VAL A 76 4.46 14.63 5.17
N VAL A 77 3.63 14.48 4.13
CA VAL A 77 2.18 14.37 4.26
C VAL A 77 1.68 12.94 4.13
N SER A 78 2.49 12.06 3.52
CA SER A 78 2.09 10.67 3.32
C SER A 78 3.26 9.69 3.29
N ASN A 79 2.99 8.42 3.54
CA ASN A 79 3.88 7.30 3.24
C ASN A 79 3.09 6.22 2.47
N GLN A 80 3.55 5.90 1.26
CA GLN A 80 2.97 4.86 0.43
C GLN A 80 3.55 3.50 0.85
N VAL A 81 2.74 2.61 1.42
CA VAL A 81 3.17 1.30 1.95
C VAL A 81 2.25 0.17 1.49
N GLN A 82 2.77 -1.06 1.49
CA GLN A 82 1.95 -2.24 1.20
C GLN A 82 0.98 -2.46 2.36
N TYR A 83 -0.33 -2.48 2.07
CA TYR A 83 -1.35 -2.68 3.10
C TYR A 83 -2.58 -3.37 2.51
N SER A 84 -2.90 -4.55 3.03
CA SER A 84 -4.03 -5.39 2.62
C SER A 84 -4.53 -6.23 3.80
N LEU A 85 -5.62 -6.98 3.60
CA LEU A 85 -6.06 -8.00 4.55
C LEU A 85 -4.97 -9.06 4.84
N ILE A 86 -4.07 -9.30 3.90
CA ILE A 86 -2.95 -10.25 4.04
C ILE A 86 -1.75 -9.58 4.72
N ASP A 87 -1.42 -8.35 4.32
CA ASP A 87 -0.29 -7.61 4.86
C ASP A 87 -0.74 -6.49 5.79
N ARG A 88 -0.85 -6.81 7.07
CA ARG A 88 -1.27 -5.91 8.16
C ARG A 88 -0.11 -5.31 8.94
N ARG A 89 1.14 -5.47 8.47
CA ARG A 89 2.33 -4.91 9.15
C ARG A 89 2.21 -3.41 9.45
N PRO A 90 1.58 -2.57 8.59
CA PRO A 90 1.37 -1.15 8.92
C PRO A 90 0.59 -0.91 10.21
N GLU A 91 -0.27 -1.84 10.65
CA GLU A 91 -1.08 -1.68 11.87
C GLU A 91 -0.25 -1.70 13.16
N ILE A 92 0.93 -2.32 13.14
CA ILE A 92 1.72 -2.57 14.35
C ILE A 92 2.35 -1.29 14.89
N LYS A 93 2.89 -0.42 14.02
CA LYS A 93 3.56 0.84 14.41
C LYS A 93 3.23 2.00 13.48
N MET A 94 3.35 1.78 12.17
CA MET A 94 3.24 2.82 11.13
C MET A 94 1.92 3.60 11.23
N ALA A 95 0.78 2.91 11.34
CA ALA A 95 -0.54 3.52 11.37
C ALA A 95 -0.73 4.47 12.55
N GLN A 96 -0.32 4.06 13.76
CA GLN A 96 -0.41 4.89 14.96
C GLN A 96 0.54 6.08 14.88
N TYR A 97 1.77 5.86 14.40
CA TYR A 97 2.73 6.95 14.21
C TYR A 97 2.20 7.99 13.22
N CYS A 98 1.69 7.54 12.08
CA CYS A 98 1.10 8.39 11.05
C CYS A 98 -0.05 9.24 11.60
N GLN A 99 -0.99 8.64 12.35
CA GLN A 99 -2.08 9.37 13.00
C GLN A 99 -1.58 10.45 13.96
N ASN A 100 -0.59 10.13 14.79
CA ASN A 100 -0.04 11.06 15.77
C ASN A 100 0.65 12.27 15.12
N GLN A 101 1.22 12.09 13.92
CA GLN A 101 1.96 13.13 13.20
C GLN A 101 1.12 13.84 12.12
N GLY A 102 -0.15 13.46 11.92
CA GLY A 102 -0.98 13.97 10.82
C GLY A 102 -0.45 13.56 9.44
N ILE A 103 0.19 12.40 9.35
CA ILE A 103 0.70 11.80 8.12
C ILE A 103 -0.30 10.74 7.66
N HIS A 104 -0.52 10.64 6.35
CA HIS A 104 -1.45 9.68 5.77
C HIS A 104 -0.75 8.46 5.16
N ILE A 105 -1.44 7.33 5.11
CA ILE A 105 -1.03 6.14 4.39
C ILE A 105 -1.70 6.14 3.02
N LEU A 106 -0.89 5.93 1.97
CA LEU A 106 -1.37 5.54 0.65
C LEU A 106 -1.12 4.05 0.48
N ALA A 107 -2.17 3.24 0.62
CA ALA A 107 -2.06 1.79 0.59
C ALA A 107 -1.89 1.31 -0.86
N TYR A 108 -0.88 0.49 -1.14
CA TYR A 108 -0.83 -0.28 -2.39
C TYR A 108 -0.83 -1.77 -2.11
N GLY A 109 -1.05 -2.57 -3.15
CA GLY A 109 -1.08 -4.02 -3.01
C GLY A 109 -2.28 -4.53 -2.22
N THR A 110 -3.29 -3.66 -2.02
CA THR A 110 -4.51 -3.94 -1.26
C THR A 110 -5.27 -5.16 -1.77
N LEU A 111 -5.20 -5.42 -3.09
CA LEU A 111 -5.80 -6.61 -3.71
C LEU A 111 -4.83 -7.78 -3.89
N ALA A 112 -3.62 -7.71 -3.33
CA ALA A 112 -2.59 -8.75 -3.42
C ALA A 112 -2.32 -9.19 -4.89
N GLY A 113 -2.27 -8.24 -5.83
CA GLY A 113 -2.06 -8.52 -7.26
C GLY A 113 -3.25 -9.20 -7.94
N GLY A 114 -4.43 -9.13 -7.33
CA GLY A 114 -5.66 -9.76 -7.78
C GLY A 114 -6.02 -11.03 -7.00
N LEU A 115 -5.18 -11.51 -6.09
CA LEU A 115 -5.47 -12.70 -5.27
C LEU A 115 -6.68 -12.50 -4.34
N LEU A 116 -6.98 -11.25 -3.95
CA LEU A 116 -8.20 -10.87 -3.23
C LEU A 116 -9.32 -10.49 -4.22
N SER A 117 -9.79 -11.46 -5.00
CA SER A 117 -10.90 -11.26 -5.94
C SER A 117 -11.66 -12.56 -6.20
N ASP A 118 -12.88 -12.43 -6.73
CA ASP A 118 -13.77 -13.53 -7.12
C ASP A 118 -13.08 -14.55 -8.06
N ARG A 119 -12.11 -14.09 -8.86
CA ARG A 119 -11.35 -14.93 -9.80
C ARG A 119 -10.61 -16.09 -9.10
N TYR A 120 -10.19 -15.91 -7.85
CA TYR A 120 -9.37 -16.88 -7.13
C TYR A 120 -10.16 -17.69 -6.08
N LEU A 121 -11.45 -17.40 -5.88
CA LEU A 121 -12.32 -18.19 -5.01
C LEU A 121 -12.56 -19.58 -5.62
N ASP A 122 -12.50 -20.62 -4.79
CA ASP A 122 -12.65 -22.04 -5.15
C ASP A 122 -11.68 -22.50 -6.25
N GLN A 123 -10.55 -21.80 -6.40
CA GLN A 123 -9.51 -22.18 -7.35
C GLN A 123 -8.37 -22.94 -6.66
N PRO A 124 -7.76 -23.92 -7.36
CA PRO A 124 -6.55 -24.56 -6.85
C PRO A 124 -5.42 -23.53 -6.73
N GLU A 125 -4.47 -23.82 -5.84
CA GLU A 125 -3.31 -22.97 -5.63
C GLU A 125 -2.53 -22.77 -6.95
N PRO A 126 -2.27 -21.51 -7.37
CA PRO A 126 -1.59 -21.26 -8.62
C PRO A 126 -0.13 -21.69 -8.54
N GLY A 127 0.26 -22.62 -9.41
CA GLY A 127 1.66 -22.95 -9.63
C GLY A 127 2.45 -21.79 -10.24
N ARG A 128 3.79 -21.87 -10.20
CA ARG A 128 4.70 -20.80 -10.66
C ARG A 128 4.41 -20.26 -12.07
N ALA A 129 3.97 -21.11 -13.00
CA ALA A 129 3.66 -20.71 -14.37
C ALA A 129 2.45 -19.77 -14.47
N ALA A 130 1.52 -19.83 -13.52
CA ALA A 130 0.35 -18.95 -13.46
C ALA A 130 0.66 -17.57 -12.85
N LEU A 131 1.82 -17.43 -12.17
CA LEU A 131 2.28 -16.17 -11.57
C LEU A 131 3.01 -15.33 -12.62
N THR A 132 2.27 -14.77 -13.57
CA THR A 132 2.80 -14.12 -14.78
C THR A 132 3.47 -12.77 -14.56
N THR A 133 3.55 -12.28 -13.32
CA THR A 133 4.15 -10.98 -12.99
C THR A 133 5.00 -11.08 -11.72
N ALA A 134 6.02 -10.23 -11.63
CA ALA A 134 6.85 -10.13 -10.43
C ALA A 134 6.01 -9.75 -9.20
N SER A 135 5.07 -8.81 -9.36
CA SER A 135 4.17 -8.39 -8.28
C SER A 135 3.27 -9.53 -7.80
N LEU A 136 2.61 -10.26 -8.71
CA LEU A 136 1.76 -11.40 -8.33
C LEU A 136 2.57 -12.50 -7.64
N SER A 137 3.81 -12.75 -8.09
CA SER A 137 4.73 -13.67 -7.42
C SER A 137 5.06 -13.21 -6.00
N LYS A 138 5.36 -11.92 -5.81
CA LYS A 138 5.58 -11.32 -4.48
C LYS A 138 4.35 -11.48 -3.58
N TYR A 139 3.16 -11.15 -4.06
CA TYR A 139 1.95 -11.24 -3.24
C TYR A 139 1.60 -12.69 -2.87
N LYS A 140 1.88 -13.65 -3.76
CA LYS A 140 1.74 -15.07 -3.42
C LYS A 140 2.71 -15.48 -2.30
N GLN A 141 3.95 -14.99 -2.30
CA GLN A 141 4.89 -15.22 -1.19
C GLN A 141 4.38 -14.60 0.13
N MET A 142 3.73 -13.43 0.07
CA MET A 142 3.09 -12.84 1.26
C MET A 142 1.95 -13.73 1.78
N VAL A 143 1.09 -14.26 0.90
CA VAL A 143 0.06 -15.24 1.28
C VAL A 143 0.69 -16.48 1.93
N ASP A 144 1.79 -16.98 1.37
CA ASP A 144 2.52 -18.14 1.89
C ASP A 144 3.19 -17.89 3.24
N ALA A 145 3.57 -16.65 3.54
CA ALA A 145 4.07 -16.26 4.85
C ALA A 145 2.92 -15.99 5.85
N TRP A 146 1.76 -15.52 5.36
CA TRP A 146 0.61 -15.13 6.16
C TRP A 146 -0.17 -16.33 6.68
N GLY A 147 -0.52 -17.27 5.81
CA GLY A 147 -1.43 -18.37 6.17
C GLY A 147 -1.47 -19.53 5.18
N GLY A 148 -0.88 -19.35 4.00
CA GLY A 148 -0.97 -20.31 2.90
C GLY A 148 -2.27 -20.17 2.11
N TRP A 149 -2.41 -20.99 1.08
CA TRP A 149 -3.54 -20.94 0.15
C TRP A 149 -4.87 -21.31 0.82
N ASP A 150 -4.88 -22.31 1.70
CA ASP A 150 -6.11 -22.76 2.36
C ASP A 150 -6.74 -21.65 3.21
N LEU A 151 -5.94 -20.93 4.01
CA LEU A 151 -6.44 -19.81 4.81
C LEU A 151 -6.89 -18.64 3.91
N LEU A 152 -6.24 -18.44 2.76
CA LEU A 152 -6.70 -17.46 1.77
C LEU A 152 -8.07 -17.85 1.22
N GLN A 153 -8.31 -19.12 0.90
CA GLN A 153 -9.63 -19.57 0.41
C GLN A 153 -10.72 -19.36 1.46
N GLU A 154 -10.44 -19.63 2.73
CA GLU A 154 -11.37 -19.33 3.83
C GLU A 154 -11.67 -17.83 3.94
N LEU A 155 -10.64 -16.97 3.78
CA LEU A 155 -10.84 -15.53 3.74
C LEU A 155 -11.69 -15.11 2.54
N LEU A 156 -11.39 -15.61 1.34
CA LEU A 156 -12.16 -15.29 0.13
C LEU A 156 -13.63 -15.71 0.26
N LEU A 157 -13.90 -16.85 0.90
CA LEU A 157 -15.26 -17.32 1.13
C LEU A 157 -16.04 -16.39 2.07
N GLY A 158 -15.43 -15.95 3.18
CA GLY A 158 -16.05 -14.97 4.08
C GLY A 158 -16.27 -13.61 3.40
N LEU A 159 -15.26 -13.12 2.68
CA LEU A 159 -15.39 -11.90 1.87
C LEU A 159 -16.48 -12.02 0.81
N LYS A 160 -16.69 -13.21 0.22
CA LYS A 160 -17.78 -13.45 -0.73
C LYS A 160 -19.15 -13.34 -0.08
N GLY A 161 -19.31 -13.87 1.13
CA GLY A 161 -20.55 -13.74 1.90
C GLY A 161 -20.91 -12.28 2.16
N ILE A 162 -19.92 -11.48 2.58
CA ILE A 162 -20.07 -10.03 2.76
C ILE A 162 -20.40 -9.34 1.44
N ALA A 163 -19.64 -9.65 0.38
CA ALA A 163 -19.81 -9.06 -0.95
C ALA A 163 -21.23 -9.30 -1.50
N ASP A 164 -21.79 -10.50 -1.30
CA ASP A 164 -23.17 -10.82 -1.71
C ASP A 164 -24.24 -10.04 -0.92
N ARG A 165 -24.03 -9.81 0.38
CA ARG A 165 -24.94 -8.98 1.20
C ARG A 165 -24.99 -7.54 0.70
N HIS A 166 -23.83 -6.99 0.34
CA HIS A 166 -23.67 -5.61 -0.12
C HIS A 166 -23.81 -5.43 -1.63
N GLN A 167 -23.98 -6.52 -2.40
CA GLN A 167 -24.06 -6.53 -3.86
C GLN A 167 -22.83 -5.92 -4.56
N VAL A 168 -21.64 -6.20 -4.02
CA VAL A 168 -20.34 -5.75 -4.53
C VAL A 168 -19.42 -6.96 -4.78
N SER A 169 -18.17 -6.74 -5.19
CA SER A 169 -17.18 -7.81 -5.38
C SER A 169 -16.35 -8.08 -4.12
N ILE A 170 -15.61 -9.21 -4.09
CA ILE A 170 -14.61 -9.48 -3.03
C ILE A 170 -13.57 -8.35 -2.98
N ALA A 171 -13.19 -7.83 -4.14
CA ALA A 171 -12.21 -6.76 -4.25
C ALA A 171 -12.72 -5.47 -3.58
N ASP A 172 -14.00 -5.14 -3.73
CA ASP A 172 -14.60 -3.96 -3.12
C ASP A 172 -14.61 -4.06 -1.59
N VAL A 173 -14.98 -5.21 -1.04
CA VAL A 173 -14.94 -5.48 0.41
C VAL A 173 -13.51 -5.32 0.94
N ALA A 174 -12.52 -5.91 0.27
CA ALA A 174 -11.12 -5.82 0.66
C ALA A 174 -10.57 -4.38 0.61
N MET A 175 -10.95 -3.61 -0.42
CA MET A 175 -10.57 -2.19 -0.52
C MET A 175 -11.25 -1.33 0.54
N ARG A 176 -12.56 -1.52 0.75
CA ARG A 176 -13.34 -0.80 1.77
C ARG A 176 -12.75 -0.99 3.15
N TYR A 177 -12.44 -2.24 3.51
CA TYR A 177 -11.83 -2.58 4.80
C TYR A 177 -10.55 -1.77 5.08
N ILE A 178 -9.67 -1.63 4.08
CA ILE A 178 -8.42 -0.88 4.20
C ILE A 178 -8.66 0.63 4.16
N MET A 179 -9.60 1.10 3.35
CA MET A 179 -9.99 2.51 3.28
C MET A 179 -10.60 3.02 4.59
N ASP A 180 -11.27 2.15 5.35
CA ASP A 180 -11.83 2.46 6.68
C ASP A 180 -10.78 2.64 7.77
N ARG A 181 -9.51 2.31 7.51
CA ARG A 181 -8.46 2.45 8.53
C ARG A 181 -8.17 3.94 8.75
N PRO A 182 -8.15 4.45 9.99
CA PRO A 182 -8.05 5.90 10.24
C PRO A 182 -6.83 6.60 9.63
N SER A 183 -5.70 5.89 9.48
CA SER A 183 -4.49 6.44 8.87
C SER A 183 -4.49 6.42 7.34
N VAL A 184 -5.41 5.71 6.68
CA VAL A 184 -5.40 5.51 5.23
C VAL A 184 -6.18 6.64 4.54
N ALA A 185 -5.51 7.40 3.67
CA ALA A 185 -6.16 8.44 2.87
C ALA A 185 -6.53 7.97 1.45
N GLY A 186 -5.97 6.84 1.01
CA GLY A 186 -6.28 6.29 -0.31
C GLY A 186 -5.70 4.92 -0.53
N VAL A 187 -6.36 4.17 -1.42
CA VAL A 187 -5.94 2.85 -1.90
C VAL A 187 -5.54 2.99 -3.38
N ILE A 188 -4.37 2.49 -3.73
CA ILE A 188 -3.81 2.49 -5.09
C ILE A 188 -4.14 1.16 -5.74
N VAL A 189 -5.06 1.21 -6.72
CA VAL A 189 -5.51 0.04 -7.47
C VAL A 189 -4.74 -0.03 -8.79
N GLY A 190 -4.01 -1.13 -8.99
CA GLY A 190 -3.31 -1.39 -10.25
C GLY A 190 -4.27 -1.98 -11.27
N VAL A 191 -4.63 -1.20 -12.30
CA VAL A 191 -5.40 -1.69 -13.46
C VAL A 191 -4.48 -1.91 -14.66
N ARG A 192 -4.74 -2.97 -15.43
CA ARG A 192 -4.12 -3.20 -16.74
C ARG A 192 -5.16 -2.98 -17.82
N LEU A 193 -4.94 -1.95 -18.65
CA LEU A 193 -5.78 -1.64 -19.80
C LEU A 193 -5.92 -2.90 -20.68
N GLY A 194 -7.16 -3.30 -20.97
CA GLY A 194 -7.51 -4.50 -21.75
C GLY A 194 -7.51 -5.83 -20.99
N VAL A 195 -7.23 -5.85 -19.68
CA VAL A 195 -7.30 -7.06 -18.83
C VAL A 195 -8.28 -6.90 -17.68
N ALA A 196 -8.39 -5.69 -17.13
CA ALA A 196 -9.30 -5.35 -16.04
C ALA A 196 -9.97 -4.01 -16.39
N GLU A 197 -11.12 -4.07 -17.06
CA GLU A 197 -11.99 -2.91 -17.31
C GLU A 197 -12.97 -2.71 -16.14
N HIS A 198 -12.48 -2.85 -14.90
CA HIS A 198 -13.26 -2.69 -13.67
C HIS A 198 -13.25 -1.23 -13.16
N LEU A 199 -13.18 -0.24 -14.06
CA LEU A 199 -13.10 1.18 -13.65
C LEU A 199 -14.40 1.66 -13.00
N GLU A 200 -15.56 1.21 -13.50
CA GLU A 200 -16.87 1.51 -12.90
C GLU A 200 -17.09 0.70 -11.61
N ASP A 201 -16.56 -0.52 -11.53
CA ASP A 201 -16.69 -1.38 -10.34
C ASP A 201 -15.92 -0.82 -9.13
N ASN A 202 -14.70 -0.31 -9.32
CA ASN A 202 -13.92 0.24 -8.19
C ASN A 202 -14.58 1.44 -7.50
N ALA A 203 -15.48 2.16 -8.17
CA ALA A 203 -16.21 3.28 -7.56
C ALA A 203 -17.25 2.80 -6.53
N GLN A 204 -17.69 1.53 -6.62
CA GLN A 204 -18.65 0.94 -5.68
C GLN A 204 -18.10 0.89 -4.25
N VAL A 205 -16.78 0.96 -4.05
CA VAL A 205 -16.15 1.03 -2.72
C VAL A 205 -16.68 2.18 -1.85
N PHE A 206 -17.20 3.25 -2.46
CA PHE A 206 -17.80 4.39 -1.77
C PHE A 206 -19.31 4.28 -1.57
N GLY A 207 -19.95 3.25 -2.14
CA GLY A 207 -21.40 3.04 -2.13
C GLY A 207 -21.91 2.19 -0.97
N PHE A 208 -21.03 1.62 -0.15
CA PHE A 208 -21.39 0.78 1.00
C PHE A 208 -20.45 0.98 2.20
N GLU A 209 -20.86 0.44 3.34
CA GLU A 209 -20.12 0.45 4.59
C GLU A 209 -20.09 -0.97 5.16
N LEU A 210 -18.96 -1.35 5.77
CA LEU A 210 -18.84 -2.62 6.49
C LEU A 210 -19.44 -2.46 7.88
N ASP A 211 -20.39 -3.30 8.22
CA ASP A 211 -20.98 -3.30 9.55
C ASP A 211 -20.13 -4.12 10.55
N PRO A 212 -20.44 -4.09 11.86
CA PRO A 212 -19.67 -4.86 12.85
C PRO A 212 -19.67 -6.37 12.60
N GLU A 213 -20.74 -6.94 12.02
CA GLU A 213 -20.81 -8.36 11.71
C GLU A 213 -19.86 -8.72 10.56
N ASP A 214 -19.80 -7.87 9.52
CA ASP A 214 -18.83 -8.00 8.43
C ASP A 214 -17.39 -7.95 8.95
N LEU A 215 -17.09 -7.01 9.85
CA LEU A 215 -15.76 -6.86 10.44
C LEU A 215 -15.38 -8.06 11.31
N ASP A 216 -16.30 -8.57 12.12
CA ASP A 216 -16.09 -9.76 12.94
C ASP A 216 -15.86 -11.02 12.08
N GLU A 217 -16.60 -11.16 10.97
CA GLU A 217 -16.42 -12.25 10.00
C GLU A 217 -15.01 -12.22 9.39
N ILE A 218 -14.54 -11.05 8.97
CA ILE A 218 -13.17 -10.86 8.47
C ILE A 218 -12.14 -11.21 9.55
N GLU A 219 -12.25 -10.61 10.74
CA GLU A 219 -11.27 -10.80 11.83
C GLU A 219 -11.21 -12.26 12.34
N SER A 220 -12.31 -13.02 12.23
CA SER A 220 -12.35 -14.45 12.57
C SER A 220 -11.33 -15.27 11.76
N VAL A 221 -11.08 -14.89 10.50
CA VAL A 221 -10.06 -15.52 9.65
C VAL A 221 -8.70 -14.88 9.87
N LEU A 222 -8.62 -13.54 9.93
CA LEU A 222 -7.36 -12.82 10.07
C LEU A 222 -6.61 -13.19 11.36
N SER A 223 -7.31 -13.42 12.46
CA SER A 223 -6.73 -13.79 13.77
C SER A 223 -5.99 -15.14 13.77
N ARG A 224 -6.21 -15.98 12.76
CA ARG A 224 -5.53 -17.27 12.60
C ARG A 224 -4.25 -17.17 11.77
N SER A 225 -3.95 -16.00 11.20
CA SER A 225 -2.75 -15.78 10.41
C SER A 225 -1.48 -15.75 11.27
N ARG A 226 -0.35 -15.93 10.63
CA ARG A 226 0.98 -15.76 11.24
C ARG A 226 1.36 -14.29 11.30
N ASP A 227 2.21 -13.96 12.26
CA ASP A 227 2.76 -12.61 12.42
C ASP A 227 3.79 -12.28 11.33
N LEU A 228 3.33 -11.58 10.29
CA LEU A 228 4.19 -11.10 9.22
C LEU A 228 5.20 -10.04 9.68
N TYR A 229 4.89 -9.28 10.73
CA TYR A 229 5.82 -8.30 11.29
C TYR A 229 7.02 -9.02 11.90
N GLN A 230 6.79 -10.11 12.62
CA GLN A 230 7.87 -10.95 13.14
C GLN A 230 8.67 -11.63 12.03
N ALA A 231 8.02 -12.10 10.96
CA ALA A 231 8.68 -12.84 9.88
C ALA A 231 9.49 -11.93 8.92
N ILE A 232 8.95 -10.76 8.58
CA ILE A 232 9.45 -9.90 7.50
C ILE A 232 10.06 -8.59 8.05
N GLY A 233 9.59 -8.12 9.20
CA GLY A 233 9.93 -6.81 9.74
C GLY A 233 8.82 -5.80 9.49
N ASP A 234 9.17 -4.51 9.54
CA ASP A 234 8.20 -3.44 9.31
C ASP A 234 7.84 -3.33 7.82
N CYS A 235 6.81 -2.54 7.51
CA CYS A 235 6.43 -2.25 6.14
C CYS A 235 7.60 -1.62 5.36
N GLY A 236 7.84 -2.13 4.15
CA GLY A 236 8.96 -1.74 3.31
C GLY A 236 10.20 -2.64 3.43
N ASP A 237 10.37 -3.39 4.53
CA ASP A 237 11.56 -4.24 4.74
C ASP A 237 11.69 -5.37 3.72
N GLU A 238 10.58 -5.75 3.07
CA GLU A 238 10.60 -6.75 2.01
C GLU A 238 11.34 -6.29 0.73
N TYR A 239 11.66 -5.00 0.61
CA TYR A 239 12.44 -4.46 -0.52
C TYR A 239 13.93 -4.34 -0.21
N ARG A 240 14.36 -4.76 0.99
CA ARG A 240 15.72 -4.57 1.51
C ARG A 240 16.47 -5.88 1.74
N ARG A 241 15.85 -7.02 1.41
CA ARG A 241 16.40 -8.37 1.57
C ARG A 241 16.86 -8.96 0.25
#